data_AF-A0A151UB57-F1
#
_entry.id   AF-A0A151UB57-F1
#
_cell.length_a   1.000
_cell.length_b   1.000
_cell.length_c   1.000
_cell.angle_alpha   90.00
_cell.angle_beta   90.00
_cell.angle_gamma   90.00
#
_symmetry.space_group_name_H-M   'P 1'
#
loop_
_entity.id
_entity.type
_entity.pdbx_description
1 polymer ?
#
loop_
_entity_poly.entity_id
_entity_poly.type
_entity_poly.pdbx_seq_one_letter_code
_entity_poly.pdbx_strand_id
1 'polypeptide(L)' 'MCDVSNYVVRVVLGQRKSKIFHAIYYASKFLNETQDNYATIEKELLAIVYALKKFRSYLIRSKVILSRHDTTN' A
#
# COMPACT_ATOMS: atom_id res chain seq x y z
N MET A 1 2.63 -0.48 5.00
CA MET A 1 1.27 -1.03 5.19
C MET A 1 0.45 -0.62 3.98
N CYS A 2 -0.32 -1.55 3.40
CA CYS A 2 -1.26 -1.26 2.32
C CYS A 2 -2.67 -1.66 2.77
N ASP A 3 -3.64 -0.83 2.43
CA ASP A 3 -5.06 -1.02 2.69
C ASP A 3 -5.80 -0.80 1.36
N VAL A 4 -6.77 -1.66 1.09
CA VAL A 4 -7.53 -1.67 -0.16
C VAL A 4 -9.00 -1.73 0.20
N SER A 5 -9.69 -0.63 -0.09
CA SER A 5 -11.15 -0.59 -0.06
C SER A 5 -11.70 -0.85 -1.47
N ASN A 6 -13.04 -0.90 -1.60
CA ASN A 6 -13.69 -1.19 -2.87
C ASN A 6 -13.23 -0.24 -3.99
N TYR A 7 -13.11 1.06 -3.69
CA TYR A 7 -12.83 2.10 -4.68
C TYR A 7 -11.46 2.78 -4.52
N VAL A 8 -10.76 2.53 -3.42
CA VAL A 8 -9.55 3.29 -3.07
C VAL A 8 -8.46 2.36 -2.55
N VAL A 9 -7.27 2.54 -3.09
CA VAL A 9 -6.04 1.93 -2.59
C VAL A 9 -5.31 2.96 -1.75
N ARG A 10 -4.85 2.55 -0.57
CA ARG A 10 -4.08 3.35 0.38
C ARG A 10 -2.80 2.63 0.73
N VAL A 11 -1.72 3.39 0.77
CA VAL A 11 -0.40 2.87 1.14
C VAL A 11 0.27 3.85 2.08
N VAL A 12 0.84 3.30 3.15
CA VAL A 12 1.63 4.03 4.13
C VAL A 12 3.03 3.47 4.13
N LEU A 13 3.99 4.33 3.82
CA LEU A 13 5.40 4.08 4.07
C LEU A 13 5.72 4.61 5.46
N GLY A 14 6.25 3.73 6.31
CA GLY A 14 6.77 4.12 7.60
C GLY A 14 8.00 3.32 7.96
N GLN A 15 8.80 3.89 8.85
CA GLN A 15 9.94 3.22 9.46
C GLN A 15 9.62 2.89 10.91
N ARG A 16 10.05 1.72 11.35
CA ARG A 16 9.97 1.33 12.75
C ARG A 16 11.26 1.72 13.43
N LYS A 17 11.23 2.75 14.28
CA LYS A 17 12.38 3.17 15.10
C LYS A 17 12.02 2.94 16.57
N SER A 18 12.87 2.21 17.30
CA SER A 18 12.68 1.96 18.74
C SER A 18 11.27 1.44 19.11
N LYS A 19 10.78 0.43 18.37
CA LYS A 19 9.44 -0.19 18.50
C LYS A 19 8.24 0.67 18.07
N ILE A 20 8.42 1.97 17.84
CA ILE A 20 7.35 2.87 17.38
C ILE A 20 7.33 2.93 15.85
N PHE A 21 6.15 2.86 15.25
CA PHE A 21 5.96 3.02 13.81
C PHE A 21 5.79 4.50 13.48
N HIS A 22 6.76 5.08 12.77
CA HIS A 22 6.69 6.45 12.27
C HIS A 22 6.34 6.42 10.78
N ALA A 23 5.15 6.91 10.44
CA ALA A 23 4.78 7.09 9.04
C ALA A 23 5.60 8.25 8.44
N ILE A 24 6.22 7.99 7.31
CA ILE A 24 7.03 8.94 6.55
C ILE A 24 6.20 9.54 5.42
N TYR A 25 5.37 8.70 4.79
CA TYR A 25 4.60 9.11 3.63
C TYR A 25 3.30 8.32 3.49
N TYR A 26 2.23 9.05 3.16
CA TYR A 26 0.92 8.50 2.85
C TYR A 26 0.65 8.71 1.36
N ALA A 27 0.32 7.62 0.66
CA ALA A 27 -0.12 7.66 -0.73
C ALA A 27 -1.48 6.99 -0.82
N SER A 28 -2.38 7.56 -1.61
CA SER A 28 -3.62 6.88 -1.99
C SER A 28 -3.82 7.01 -3.50
N LYS A 29 -4.67 6.15 -4.05
CA LYS A 29 -5.10 6.20 -5.44
C LYS A 29 -6.54 5.71 -5.53
N PHE A 30 -7.38 6.46 -6.23
CA PHE A 30 -8.71 6.00 -6.62
C PHE A 30 -8.59 4.96 -7.73
N LEU A 31 -9.41 3.92 -7.63
CA LEU A 31 -9.57 2.90 -8.65
C LEU A 31 -10.53 3.43 -9.72
N ASN A 32 -10.19 3.21 -11.00
CA ASN A 32 -11.09 3.52 -12.11
C ASN A 32 -12.20 2.47 -12.18
N GLU A 33 -13.30 2.73 -12.89
CA GLU A 33 -14.42 1.78 -13.06
C GLU A 33 -13.98 0.37 -13.53
N THR A 34 -12.95 0.29 -14.37
CA THR A 34 -12.38 -0.99 -14.79
C THR A 34 -11.65 -1.73 -13.67
N GLN A 35 -11.01 -0.98 -12.77
CA GLN A 35 -10.25 -1.52 -11.65
C GLN A 35 -11.14 -1.80 -10.42
N ASP A 36 -12.31 -1.16 -10.37
CA ASP A 36 -13.31 -1.41 -9.35
C ASP A 36 -13.99 -2.78 -9.52
N ASN A 37 -14.12 -3.26 -10.75
CA ASN A 37 -14.62 -4.60 -11.06
C ASN A 37 -13.60 -5.73 -10.86
N TYR A 38 -12.37 -5.43 -10.44
CA TYR A 38 -11.34 -6.44 -10.21
C TYR A 38 -11.62 -7.31 -8.97
N ALA A 39 -11.12 -8.53 -9.01
CA ALA A 39 -11.15 -9.42 -7.84
C ALA A 39 -10.27 -8.87 -6.71
N THR A 40 -10.55 -9.25 -5.47
CA THR A 40 -9.82 -8.75 -4.29
C THR A 40 -8.30 -8.95 -4.41
N ILE A 41 -7.86 -10.10 -4.93
CA ILE A 41 -6.44 -10.42 -5.18
C ILE A 41 -5.78 -9.47 -6.19
N GLU A 42 -6.51 -9.04 -7.23
CA GLU A 42 -6.02 -8.13 -8.26
C GLU A 42 -5.93 -6.71 -7.73
N LYS A 43 -6.91 -6.28 -6.92
CA LYS A 43 -6.89 -4.97 -6.26
C LYS A 43 -5.71 -4.87 -5.27
N GLU A 44 -5.40 -5.95 -4.57
CA GLU A 44 -4.22 -6.02 -3.71
C GLU A 44 -2.91 -5.95 -4.50
N LEU A 45 -2.79 -6.73 -5.58
CA LEU A 45 -1.61 -6.68 -6.44
C LEU A 45 -1.40 -5.27 -6.99
N LEU A 46 -2.48 -4.60 -7.39
CA LEU A 46 -2.44 -3.22 -7.84
C LEU A 46 -1.94 -2.27 -6.74
N ALA A 47 -2.34 -2.48 -5.49
CA ALA A 47 -1.83 -1.73 -4.35
C ALA A 47 -0.33 -1.92 -4.13
N ILE A 48 0.16 -3.15 -4.26
CA ILE A 48 1.59 -3.46 -4.16
C ILE A 48 2.36 -2.78 -5.29
N VAL A 49 1.91 -2.92 -6.53
CA VAL A 49 2.55 -2.29 -7.69
C VAL A 49 2.55 -0.76 -7.55
N TYR A 50 1.45 -0.18 -7.06
CA TYR A 50 1.36 1.26 -6.80
C TYR A 50 2.34 1.71 -5.72
N ALA A 51 2.42 0.98 -4.60
CA ALA A 51 3.37 1.20 -3.52
C ALA A 51 4.81 1.18 -4.05
N LEU A 52 5.19 0.11 -4.76
CA LEU A 52 6.53 -0.05 -5.30
C LEU A 52 6.89 1.06 -6.28
N LYS A 53 5.95 1.45 -7.15
CA LYS A 53 6.16 2.57 -8.09
C LYS A 53 6.36 3.91 -7.37
N LYS A 54 5.56 4.21 -6.33
CA LYS A 54 5.68 5.48 -5.60
C LYS A 54 6.88 5.53 -4.67
N PHE A 55 7.21 4.41 -4.04
CA PHE A 55 8.32 4.36 -3.08
C PHE A 55 9.63 3.91 -3.71
N ARG A 56 9.72 3.72 -5.03
CA ARG A 56 10.91 3.20 -5.72
C ARG A 56 12.22 3.85 -5.25
N SER A 57 12.25 5.18 -5.10
CA SER A 57 13.42 5.91 -4.60
C SER A 57 13.80 5.58 -3.15
N TYR A 58 12.82 5.29 -2.30
CA TYR A 58 13.00 4.93 -0.89
C TYR A 58 13.35 3.45 -0.69
N LEU A 59 13.04 2.58 -1.66
CA LEU A 59 13.24 1.12 -1.57
C LEU A 59 14.64 0.67 -2.03
N ILE A 60 15.34 1.46 -2.83
CA ILE A 60 16.57 1.07 -3.56
C ILE A 60 17.75 0.61 -2.68
N ARG A 61 17.71 0.81 -1.36
CA ARG A 61 18.81 0.41 -0.46
C ARG A 61 18.38 -0.18 0.88
N SER A 62 17.09 -0.51 1.01
CA SER A 62 16.50 -0.83 2.32
C SER A 62 15.63 -2.08 2.24
N LYS A 63 15.77 -2.97 3.23
CA LYS A 63 14.83 -4.08 3.41
C LYS A 63 13.46 -3.51 3.78
N VAL A 64 12.46 -3.78 2.96
CA VAL A 64 11.09 -3.32 3.19
C VAL A 64 10.17 -4.51 3.40
N ILE A 65 9.32 -4.39 4.42
CA ILE A 65 8.31 -5.37 4.74
C ILE A 65 6.98 -4.78 4.29
N LEU A 66 6.36 -5.43 3.32
CA LEU A 66 5.01 -5.11 2.91
C LEU A 66 4.03 -5.88 3.80
N SER A 67 3.28 -5.17 4.63
CA SER A 67 2.17 -5.72 5.39
C SER A 67 0.85 -5.29 4.78
N ARG A 68 0.00 -6.27 4.52
CA ARG A 68 -1.40 -6.06 4.20
C ARG A 68 -2.16 -5.80 5.51
N HIS A 69 -3.02 -4.79 5.50
CA HIS A 69 -3.98 -4.59 6.57
C HIS A 69 -5.35 -4.99 6.06
N ASP A 70 -5.86 -6.11 6.55
CA ASP A 70 -7.25 -6.51 6.32
C ASP A 70 -8.12 -5.97 7.43
N THR A 71 -8.96 -4.99 7.11
CA THR A 71 -10.12 -4.69 7.95
C THR A 71 -11.14 -5.82 7.78
N THR A 72 -10.93 -6.94 8.48
CA THR A 72 -12.02 -7.85 8.81
C THR A 72 -12.68 -7.37 10.09
N ASN A 73 -13.82 -6.69 9.94
CA ASN A 73 -14.89 -6.70 10.93
C ASN A 73 -16.23 -6.48 10.21
#